data_AF-A0A435T670-F1
#
_entry.id   AF-A0A435T670-F1
#
_cell.length_a   1.000
_cell.length_b   1.000
_cell.length_c   1.000
_cell.angle_alpha   90.00
_cell.angle_beta   90.00
_cell.angle_gamma   90.00
#
_symmetry.space_group_name_H-M   'P 1'
#
loop_
_entity.id
_entity.type
_entity.pdbx_description
1 polymer ?
#
loop_
_entity_poly.entity_id
_entity_poly.type
_entity_poly.pdbx_seq_one_letter_code
_entity_poly.pdbx_strand_id
1 'polypeptide(L)'
;RLDGVADVSVSVTGASMTVSHGGALPEGRVLQQVARLGYGIVRAEAHVSPMSDKAHADHVHNDHEGHDHASHDPDPDHGHSETGQAWWRSRRAVLTLACAAALLAAYGIGHLFPVAERGVFLAALLVGLVPIARRALMAALAGTPFSIEMLMTIAAIGAVMIGATEEAAAVVVLFLIGELLEGVAAGRARASIQGLADLVPKTALVERAGGTSECPAEDLAVGDIILVRPGARIPADGEIIEGASEIDEAPVTGESTPKRKGVADAVFAGTISTDGVLKVRVTAAASDNTIARIVRLVEEAQEAKAPTERFIDRFSRTYTPAVLAVGALVALLPPLLAGGDWNEWIYKGLAILLIGCPCALVISTPAAIAAGLATGARRGLLMKGGAVLEGFRRITAVAFDKTGTLTAGKPAVTDIVAYGRDERTVLALAAALEQGSSHPLAMAILDRAKADKAPVPPALAAKAISGKGVEGSVGGVAVFLGSGQAAGERADMTQAQR
;
A
#
# COMPACT_ATOMS: atom_id res chain seq x y z
N ARG A 1 -8.91 19.22 -16.39
CA ARG A 1 -8.43 20.38 -15.61
C ARG A 1 -9.63 21.16 -15.11
N LEU A 2 -9.63 21.55 -13.84
CA LEU A 2 -10.67 22.37 -13.19
C LEU A 2 -9.98 23.63 -12.67
N ASP A 3 -10.58 24.80 -12.87
CA ASP A 3 -10.02 26.06 -12.36
C ASP A 3 -10.04 26.07 -10.82
N GLY A 4 -8.92 26.47 -10.21
CA GLY A 4 -8.70 26.48 -8.75
C GLY A 4 -8.04 25.22 -8.18
N VAL A 5 -7.88 24.15 -8.98
CA VAL A 5 -7.10 22.97 -8.57
C VAL A 5 -5.62 23.26 -8.80
N ALA A 6 -4.84 23.25 -7.71
CA ALA A 6 -3.40 23.50 -7.71
C ALA A 6 -2.61 22.23 -8.07
N ASP A 7 -3.00 21.08 -7.51
CA ASP A 7 -2.38 19.80 -7.81
C ASP A 7 -3.37 18.64 -7.67
N VAL A 8 -3.13 17.54 -8.39
CA VAL A 8 -3.92 16.32 -8.28
C VAL A 8 -2.98 15.13 -8.25
N SER A 9 -2.96 14.43 -7.12
CA SER A 9 -2.34 13.11 -7.00
C SER A 9 -3.42 12.03 -7.08
N VAL A 10 -3.18 10.98 -7.86
CA VAL A 10 -4.11 9.86 -8.01
C VAL A 10 -3.39 8.57 -7.63
N SER A 11 -3.84 7.96 -6.53
CA SER A 11 -3.45 6.61 -6.18
C SER A 11 -4.35 5.61 -6.90
N VAL A 12 -3.90 5.15 -8.07
CA VAL A 12 -4.61 4.09 -8.80
C VAL A 12 -4.62 2.78 -7.98
N THR A 13 -3.62 2.58 -7.13
CA THR A 13 -3.49 1.43 -6.23
C THR A 13 -4.36 1.55 -4.98
N GLY A 14 -4.41 2.72 -4.34
CA GLY A 14 -5.25 3.01 -3.17
C GLY A 14 -6.71 3.32 -3.51
N ALA A 15 -7.06 3.40 -4.80
CA ALA A 15 -8.35 3.89 -5.28
C ALA A 15 -8.74 5.26 -4.70
N SER A 16 -7.73 6.07 -4.36
CA SER A 16 -7.87 7.39 -3.78
C SER A 16 -7.35 8.45 -4.74
N MET A 17 -7.91 9.65 -4.64
CA MET A 17 -7.47 10.83 -5.38
C MET A 17 -7.36 11.97 -4.40
N THR A 18 -6.16 12.56 -4.29
CA THR A 18 -5.91 13.76 -3.49
C THR A 18 -5.91 14.96 -4.42
N VAL A 19 -6.78 15.92 -4.13
CA VAL A 19 -6.89 17.17 -4.90
C VAL A 19 -6.48 18.32 -4.00
N SER A 20 -5.35 18.95 -4.32
CA SER A 20 -4.94 20.20 -3.71
C SER A 20 -5.55 21.36 -4.49
N HIS A 21 -6.26 22.26 -3.83
CA HIS A 21 -6.89 23.42 -4.47
C HIS A 21 -6.63 24.71 -3.69
N GLY A 22 -6.51 25.82 -4.41
CA GLY A 22 -6.44 27.16 -3.83
C GLY A 22 -7.82 27.78 -3.76
N GLY A 23 -8.29 28.15 -2.56
CA GLY A 23 -9.61 28.75 -2.34
C GLY A 23 -10.78 27.76 -2.36
N ALA A 24 -12.02 28.27 -2.31
CA ALA A 24 -13.24 27.47 -2.24
C ALA A 24 -13.57 26.83 -3.62
N LEU A 25 -13.16 25.59 -3.82
CA LEU A 25 -13.55 24.80 -4.99
C LEU A 25 -14.85 24.04 -4.65
N PRO A 26 -15.96 24.24 -5.38
CA PRO A 26 -17.21 23.54 -5.06
C PRO A 26 -17.04 22.04 -5.25
N GLU A 27 -17.15 21.26 -4.17
CA GLU A 27 -16.85 19.82 -4.12
C GLU A 27 -17.60 19.01 -5.19
N GLY A 28 -18.85 19.40 -5.48
CA GLY A 28 -19.67 18.79 -6.52
C GLY A 28 -19.04 18.81 -7.91
N ARG A 29 -18.18 19.80 -8.24
CA ARG A 29 -17.51 19.85 -9.55
C ARG A 29 -16.41 18.81 -9.68
N VAL A 30 -15.68 18.51 -8.60
CA VAL A 30 -14.64 17.48 -8.61
C VAL A 30 -15.29 16.11 -8.78
N LEU A 31 -16.31 15.81 -7.97
CA LEU A 31 -17.07 14.56 -8.05
C LEU A 31 -17.69 14.36 -9.43
N GLN A 32 -18.32 15.39 -9.99
CA GLN A 32 -18.94 15.32 -11.32
C GLN A 32 -17.91 15.10 -12.43
N GLN A 33 -16.73 15.71 -12.31
CA GLN A 33 -15.67 15.55 -13.31
C GLN A 33 -15.07 14.14 -13.28
N VAL A 34 -14.88 13.55 -12.09
CA VAL A 34 -14.41 12.17 -11.95
C VAL A 34 -15.46 11.17 -12.42
N ALA A 35 -16.73 11.41 -12.10
CA ALA A 35 -17.86 10.60 -12.58
C ALA A 35 -17.95 10.59 -14.11
N ARG A 36 -17.70 11.73 -14.77
CA ARG A 36 -17.63 11.82 -16.24
C ARG A 36 -16.53 10.96 -16.85
N LEU A 37 -15.41 10.78 -16.14
CA LEU A 37 -14.34 9.89 -16.57
C LEU A 37 -14.69 8.39 -16.38
N GLY A 38 -15.88 8.07 -15.84
CA GLY A 38 -16.37 6.71 -15.67
C GLY A 38 -15.98 6.06 -14.34
N TYR A 39 -15.51 6.85 -13.37
CA TYR A 39 -15.10 6.38 -12.03
C TYR A 39 -16.14 6.78 -10.97
N GLY A 40 -16.41 5.89 -10.01
CA GLY A 40 -17.15 6.23 -8.78
C GLY A 40 -16.17 6.76 -7.74
N ILE A 41 -16.53 7.84 -7.03
CA ILE A 41 -15.70 8.44 -6.01
C ILE A 41 -16.55 8.80 -4.79
N VAL A 42 -16.05 8.50 -3.60
CA VAL A 42 -16.69 8.78 -2.30
C VAL A 42 -15.70 9.58 -1.47
N ARG A 43 -16.19 10.50 -0.64
CA ARG A 43 -15.36 11.32 0.24
C ARG A 43 -14.68 10.41 1.29
N ALA A 44 -13.36 10.54 1.43
CA ALA A 44 -12.69 10.09 2.64
C ALA A 44 -13.00 11.11 3.76
N GLU A 45 -13.50 10.64 4.91
CA GLU A 45 -13.86 11.50 6.04
C GLU A 45 -12.67 12.40 6.45
N ALA A 46 -12.99 13.64 6.81
CA ALA A 46 -12.18 14.83 6.55
C ALA A 46 -10.74 14.80 7.14
N HIS A 47 -9.74 14.85 6.26
CA HIS A 47 -8.41 15.40 6.55
C HIS A 47 -8.46 16.93 6.47
N VAL A 48 -8.38 17.60 7.61
CA VAL A 48 -8.11 19.05 7.66
C VAL A 48 -6.66 19.23 8.08
N SER A 49 -5.81 19.66 7.16
CA SER A 49 -4.51 20.25 7.50
C SER A 49 -4.74 21.72 7.90
N PRO A 50 -4.36 22.17 9.11
CA PRO A 50 -4.33 23.60 9.38
C PRO A 50 -3.00 24.15 8.85
N MET A 51 -3.05 24.79 7.68
CA MET A 51 -2.06 25.82 7.33
C MET A 51 -2.45 27.10 8.07
N SER A 52 -1.46 27.68 8.75
CA SER A 52 -1.60 28.89 9.54
C SER A 52 -2.03 30.09 8.69
N ASP A 53 -3.04 30.82 9.16
CA ASP A 53 -3.01 32.28 9.07
C ASP A 53 -3.76 32.89 10.26
N LYS A 54 -3.05 33.74 11.01
CA LYS A 54 -3.61 34.59 12.05
C LYS A 54 -4.15 35.85 11.39
N ALA A 55 -5.43 36.18 11.62
CA ALA A 55 -5.88 37.56 11.87
C ALA A 55 -7.31 37.58 12.44
N HIS A 56 -7.49 38.48 13.42
CA HIS A 56 -8.67 38.77 14.25
C HIS A 56 -9.96 39.15 13.50
N ALA A 57 -11.14 38.84 14.07
CA ALA A 57 -12.00 39.81 14.80
C ALA A 57 -13.38 39.21 15.16
N ASP A 58 -13.95 39.77 16.24
CA ASP A 58 -15.16 39.40 17.00
C ASP A 58 -16.49 39.37 16.22
N HIS A 59 -17.50 38.64 16.73
CA HIS A 59 -18.85 39.14 17.07
C HIS A 59 -19.85 38.02 17.50
N VAL A 60 -20.24 38.08 18.79
CA VAL A 60 -21.59 38.03 19.45
C VAL A 60 -22.79 37.29 18.80
N HIS A 61 -23.37 36.38 19.61
CA HIS A 61 -24.76 35.86 19.78
C HIS A 61 -25.89 36.18 18.79
N ASN A 62 -26.69 35.18 18.39
CA ASN A 62 -28.05 34.95 18.93
C ASN A 62 -28.74 33.66 18.41
N ASP A 63 -29.69 33.22 19.23
CA ASP A 63 -30.56 32.02 19.17
C ASP A 63 -31.40 31.85 17.88
N HIS A 64 -31.85 30.61 17.60
CA HIS A 64 -33.27 30.30 17.39
C HIS A 64 -33.56 28.78 17.35
N GLU A 65 -34.78 28.48 17.79
CA GLU A 65 -35.37 27.21 18.18
C GLU A 65 -35.72 26.24 17.03
N GLY A 66 -35.68 24.95 17.35
CA GLY A 66 -36.79 24.01 17.22
C GLY A 66 -37.26 23.60 15.83
N HIS A 67 -37.06 22.32 15.49
CA HIS A 67 -38.09 21.48 14.87
C HIS A 67 -37.76 19.99 15.07
N ASP A 68 -38.65 19.30 15.79
CA ASP A 68 -38.77 17.84 15.80
C ASP A 68 -39.23 17.34 14.42
N HIS A 69 -38.77 16.15 13.99
CA HIS A 69 -39.62 15.02 13.61
C HIS A 69 -38.83 13.80 13.07
N ALA A 70 -39.20 12.65 13.62
CA ALA A 70 -39.40 11.35 12.95
C ALA A 70 -38.20 10.54 12.44
N SER A 71 -37.97 9.44 13.16
CA SER A 71 -37.64 8.08 12.69
C SER A 71 -37.48 7.86 11.18
N HIS A 72 -36.27 7.48 10.77
CA HIS A 72 -36.04 6.65 9.59
C HIS A 72 -35.11 5.49 9.91
N ASP A 73 -35.48 4.33 9.36
CA ASP A 73 -34.85 3.02 9.42
C ASP A 73 -33.35 2.99 9.12
N PRO A 74 -32.63 1.93 9.57
CA PRO A 74 -31.19 1.79 9.35
C PRO A 74 -30.90 1.48 7.88
N ASP A 75 -30.24 2.41 7.20
CA ASP A 75 -29.69 2.26 5.86
C ASP A 75 -28.54 1.23 5.88
N PRO A 76 -28.56 0.13 5.10
CA PRO A 76 -27.49 -0.85 5.05
C PRO A 76 -26.60 -0.56 3.85
N ASP A 77 -25.68 0.40 3.97
CA ASP A 77 -24.58 0.50 3.00
C ASP A 77 -23.32 1.11 3.65
N HIS A 78 -22.77 0.38 4.62
CA HIS A 78 -21.39 0.59 5.02
C HIS A 78 -20.49 0.04 3.91
N GLY A 79 -19.94 0.97 3.12
CA GLY A 79 -18.92 0.74 2.12
C GLY A 79 -17.64 0.17 2.73
N HIS A 80 -17.64 -1.14 2.97
CA HIS A 80 -16.41 -1.90 3.02
C HIS A 80 -15.85 -1.96 1.60
N SER A 81 -14.66 -1.39 1.42
CA SER A 81 -13.82 -1.64 0.27
C SER A 81 -13.76 -3.15 0.02
N GLU A 82 -14.33 -3.59 -1.11
CA GLU A 82 -14.50 -4.98 -1.49
C GLU A 82 -13.15 -5.68 -1.72
N THR A 83 -12.47 -5.98 -0.63
CA THR A 83 -11.27 -6.81 -0.57
C THR A 83 -11.72 -8.26 -0.45
N GLY A 84 -12.25 -8.79 -1.55
CA GLY A 84 -12.74 -10.17 -1.59
C GLY A 84 -13.51 -10.58 -2.84
N GLN A 85 -13.87 -9.66 -3.74
CA GLN A 85 -14.53 -10.07 -4.97
C GLN A 85 -13.57 -10.86 -5.88
N ALA A 86 -13.99 -12.07 -6.22
CA ALA A 86 -13.27 -12.90 -7.17
C ALA A 86 -13.07 -12.18 -8.51
N TRP A 87 -11.89 -12.33 -9.12
CA TRP A 87 -11.46 -11.55 -10.29
C TRP A 87 -12.47 -11.53 -11.45
N TRP A 88 -13.25 -12.60 -11.61
CA TRP A 88 -14.29 -12.76 -12.63
C TRP A 88 -15.52 -11.87 -12.42
N ARG A 89 -15.74 -11.32 -11.23
CA ARG A 89 -16.83 -10.38 -10.92
C ARG A 89 -16.48 -8.91 -11.17
N SER A 90 -15.22 -8.60 -11.46
CA SER A 90 -14.82 -7.23 -11.75
C SER A 90 -15.54 -6.70 -13.00
N ARG A 91 -15.91 -5.41 -13.02
CA ARG A 91 -16.57 -4.78 -14.19
C ARG A 91 -15.81 -4.99 -15.49
N ARG A 92 -14.47 -4.99 -15.44
CA ARG A 92 -13.59 -5.27 -16.59
C ARG A 92 -13.69 -6.72 -17.05
N ALA A 93 -13.74 -7.69 -16.13
CA ALA A 93 -13.90 -9.10 -16.46
C ALA A 93 -15.26 -9.36 -17.10
N VAL A 94 -16.33 -8.82 -16.52
CA VAL A 94 -17.69 -8.95 -17.05
C VAL A 94 -17.78 -8.38 -18.46
N LEU A 95 -17.22 -7.18 -18.69
CA LEU A 95 -17.21 -6.57 -20.02
C LEU A 95 -16.44 -7.43 -21.04
N THR A 96 -15.26 -7.91 -20.67
CA THR A 96 -14.41 -8.73 -21.54
C THR A 96 -15.10 -10.05 -21.90
N LEU A 97 -15.70 -10.72 -20.91
CA LEU A 97 -16.44 -11.97 -21.11
C LEU A 97 -17.70 -11.74 -21.96
N ALA A 98 -18.44 -10.65 -21.73
CA ALA A 98 -19.59 -10.29 -22.54
C ALA A 98 -19.20 -10.03 -24.00
N CYS A 99 -18.09 -9.35 -24.24
CA CYS A 99 -17.57 -9.09 -25.58
C CYS A 99 -17.11 -10.38 -26.29
N ALA A 100 -16.36 -11.24 -25.59
CA ALA A 100 -15.92 -12.53 -26.13
C ALA A 100 -17.11 -13.44 -26.45
N ALA A 101 -18.10 -13.50 -25.56
CA ALA A 101 -19.33 -14.25 -25.79
C ALA A 101 -20.14 -13.70 -26.97
N ALA A 102 -20.24 -12.37 -27.09
CA ALA A 102 -20.91 -11.73 -28.22
C ALA A 102 -20.22 -12.03 -29.56
N LEU A 103 -18.88 -12.04 -29.59
CA LEU A 103 -18.11 -12.43 -30.78
C LEU A 103 -18.31 -13.89 -31.16
N LEU A 104 -18.25 -14.81 -30.19
CA LEU A 104 -18.50 -16.25 -30.44
C LEU A 104 -19.93 -16.50 -30.92
N ALA A 105 -20.91 -15.80 -30.33
CA ALA A 105 -22.29 -15.84 -30.80
C ALA A 105 -22.42 -15.28 -32.22
N ALA A 106 -21.68 -14.22 -32.56
CA ALA A 106 -21.67 -13.65 -33.90
C ALA A 106 -21.14 -14.63 -34.96
N TYR A 107 -20.05 -15.36 -34.68
CA TYR A 107 -19.59 -16.43 -35.56
C TYR A 107 -20.62 -17.55 -35.71
N GLY A 108 -21.22 -18.01 -34.61
CA GLY A 108 -22.23 -19.06 -34.64
C GLY A 108 -23.49 -18.67 -35.43
N ILE A 109 -23.99 -17.45 -35.22
CA ILE A 109 -25.17 -16.92 -35.93
C ILE A 109 -24.83 -16.60 -37.38
N GLY A 110 -23.65 -16.05 -37.67
CA GLY A 110 -23.20 -15.76 -39.04
C GLY A 110 -23.13 -17.02 -39.91
N HIS A 111 -22.66 -18.14 -39.34
CA HIS A 111 -22.66 -19.44 -40.01
C HIS A 111 -24.07 -19.99 -40.28
N LEU A 112 -25.03 -19.73 -39.39
CA LEU A 112 -26.42 -20.22 -39.53
C LEU A 112 -27.28 -19.28 -40.41
N PHE A 113 -27.00 -17.98 -40.38
CA PHE A 113 -27.77 -16.94 -41.05
C PHE A 113 -26.84 -15.91 -41.72
N PRO A 114 -26.29 -16.21 -42.92
CA PRO A 114 -25.34 -15.33 -43.61
C PRO A 114 -25.89 -13.93 -43.91
N VAL A 115 -27.21 -13.79 -44.06
CA VAL A 115 -27.87 -12.51 -44.31
C VAL A 115 -27.81 -11.58 -43.08
N ALA A 116 -27.74 -12.14 -41.87
CA ALA A 116 -27.68 -11.39 -40.62
C ALA A 116 -26.24 -11.08 -40.17
N GLU A 117 -25.24 -11.70 -40.80
CA GLU A 117 -23.83 -11.69 -40.40
C GLU A 117 -23.31 -10.28 -40.05
N ARG A 118 -23.46 -9.32 -40.97
CA ARG A 118 -22.98 -7.95 -40.79
C ARG A 118 -23.63 -7.24 -39.60
N GLY A 119 -24.93 -7.47 -39.38
CA GLY A 119 -25.66 -6.87 -38.26
C GLY A 119 -25.26 -7.46 -36.91
N VAL A 120 -25.00 -8.77 -36.87
CA VAL A 120 -24.63 -9.48 -35.64
C VAL A 120 -23.18 -9.14 -35.23
N PHE A 121 -22.24 -9.08 -36.18
CA PHE A 121 -20.88 -8.63 -35.89
C PHE A 121 -20.83 -7.16 -35.45
N LEU A 122 -21.65 -6.29 -36.05
CA LEU A 122 -21.76 -4.90 -35.60
C LEU A 122 -22.29 -4.81 -34.17
N ALA A 123 -23.31 -5.58 -33.81
CA ALA A 123 -23.83 -5.63 -32.45
C ALA A 123 -22.76 -6.13 -31.46
N ALA A 124 -22.01 -7.16 -31.81
CA ALA A 124 -20.91 -7.69 -30.99
C ALA A 124 -19.78 -6.67 -30.80
N LEU A 125 -19.41 -5.94 -31.86
CA LEU A 125 -18.41 -4.86 -31.79
C LEU A 125 -18.85 -3.75 -30.84
N LEU A 126 -20.12 -3.32 -30.89
CA LEU A 126 -20.63 -2.22 -30.07
C LEU A 126 -20.56 -2.49 -28.56
N VAL A 127 -20.69 -3.75 -28.13
CA VAL A 127 -20.56 -4.14 -26.70
C VAL A 127 -19.24 -3.66 -26.11
N GLY A 128 -18.14 -3.77 -26.86
CA GLY A 128 -16.80 -3.37 -26.42
C GLY A 128 -16.41 -1.97 -26.86
N LEU A 129 -16.81 -1.58 -28.08
CA LEU A 129 -16.43 -0.31 -28.67
C LEU A 129 -17.06 0.87 -27.95
N VAL A 130 -18.30 0.77 -27.47
CA VAL A 130 -18.98 1.90 -26.79
C VAL A 130 -18.26 2.34 -25.52
N PRO A 131 -17.90 1.44 -24.57
CA PRO A 131 -17.08 1.81 -23.42
C PRO A 131 -15.72 2.39 -23.80
N ILE A 132 -15.02 1.80 -24.79
CA ILE A 132 -13.70 2.26 -25.24
C ILE A 132 -13.80 3.67 -25.85
N ALA A 133 -14.77 3.90 -26.73
CA ALA A 133 -15.01 5.20 -27.37
C ALA A 133 -15.37 6.27 -26.35
N ARG A 134 -16.15 5.94 -25.31
CA ARG A 134 -16.42 6.86 -24.19
C ARG A 134 -15.14 7.23 -23.45
N ARG A 135 -14.28 6.26 -23.14
CA ARG A 135 -12.97 6.52 -22.50
C ARG A 135 -12.07 7.39 -23.38
N ALA A 136 -12.00 7.10 -24.68
CA ALA A 136 -11.24 7.88 -25.65
C ALA A 136 -11.70 9.34 -25.71
N LEU A 137 -13.01 9.57 -25.82
CA LEU A 137 -13.59 10.90 -25.86
C LEU A 137 -13.30 11.68 -24.58
N MET A 138 -13.47 11.03 -23.42
CA MET A 138 -13.19 11.65 -22.13
C MET A 138 -11.70 11.97 -21.95
N ALA A 139 -10.80 11.07 -22.37
CA ALA A 139 -9.37 11.32 -22.39
C ALA A 139 -8.99 12.50 -23.32
N ALA A 140 -9.64 12.61 -24.48
CA ALA A 140 -9.45 13.73 -25.38
C ALA A 140 -9.88 15.06 -24.77
N LEU A 141 -11.08 15.09 -24.16
CA LEU A 141 -11.60 16.25 -23.43
C LEU A 141 -10.73 16.62 -22.21
N ALA A 142 -10.05 15.65 -21.61
CA ALA A 142 -9.13 15.86 -20.49
C ALA A 142 -7.74 16.37 -20.90
N GLY A 143 -7.46 16.52 -22.20
CA GLY A 143 -6.20 17.04 -22.73
C GLY A 143 -5.23 16.00 -23.28
N THR A 144 -5.66 14.74 -23.41
CA THR A 144 -4.89 13.64 -24.04
C THR A 144 -5.64 13.06 -25.23
N PRO A 145 -5.73 13.78 -26.37
CA PRO A 145 -6.50 13.36 -27.53
C PRO A 145 -5.91 12.17 -28.29
N PHE A 146 -4.61 11.90 -28.14
CA PHE A 146 -3.91 10.83 -28.84
C PHE A 146 -3.65 9.63 -27.93
N SER A 147 -4.73 9.04 -27.41
CA SER A 147 -4.66 7.81 -26.61
C SER A 147 -4.76 6.55 -27.47
N ILE A 148 -4.45 5.38 -26.89
CA ILE A 148 -4.61 4.08 -27.57
C ILE A 148 -6.08 3.82 -27.86
N GLU A 149 -6.95 4.17 -26.91
CA GLU A 149 -8.40 4.06 -27.03
C GLU A 149 -8.93 4.93 -28.17
N MET A 150 -8.32 6.11 -28.41
CA MET A 150 -8.69 6.96 -29.55
C MET A 150 -8.31 6.29 -30.87
N LEU A 151 -7.09 5.78 -30.99
CA LEU A 151 -6.65 5.05 -32.19
C LEU A 151 -7.56 3.85 -32.47
N MET A 152 -7.82 3.03 -31.43
CA MET A 152 -8.72 1.88 -31.49
C MET A 152 -10.13 2.27 -31.92
N THR A 153 -10.65 3.39 -31.41
CA THR A 153 -11.99 3.87 -31.77
C THR A 153 -12.06 4.30 -33.23
N ILE A 154 -11.09 5.09 -33.70
CA ILE A 154 -11.03 5.54 -35.11
C ILE A 154 -10.86 4.33 -36.04
N ALA A 155 -9.95 3.41 -35.71
CA ALA A 155 -9.69 2.22 -36.50
C ALA A 155 -10.93 1.31 -36.57
N ALA A 156 -11.64 1.09 -35.46
CA ALA A 156 -12.86 0.28 -35.45
C ALA A 156 -13.99 0.92 -36.25
N ILE A 157 -14.18 2.24 -36.18
CA ILE A 157 -15.15 2.96 -37.02
C ILE A 157 -14.76 2.84 -38.50
N GLY A 158 -13.49 3.04 -38.82
CA GLY A 158 -12.95 2.87 -40.17
C GLY A 158 -13.17 1.46 -40.72
N ALA A 159 -12.91 0.44 -39.91
CA ALA A 159 -13.12 -0.95 -40.24
C ALA A 159 -14.60 -1.26 -40.55
N VAL A 160 -15.53 -0.70 -39.78
CA VAL A 160 -16.99 -0.81 -40.06
C VAL A 160 -17.33 -0.20 -41.43
N MET A 161 -16.75 0.96 -41.77
CA MET A 161 -16.99 1.63 -43.05
C MET A 161 -16.50 0.81 -44.25
N ILE A 162 -15.37 0.13 -44.12
CA ILE A 162 -14.79 -0.71 -45.18
C ILE A 162 -15.33 -2.14 -45.22
N GLY A 163 -16.24 -2.51 -44.30
CA GLY A 163 -16.82 -3.85 -44.22
C GLY A 163 -16.00 -4.88 -43.44
N ALA A 164 -14.90 -4.46 -42.79
CA ALA A 164 -14.05 -5.29 -41.94
C ALA A 164 -14.57 -5.36 -40.48
N THR A 165 -15.87 -5.62 -40.32
CA THR A 165 -16.54 -5.61 -39.00
C THR A 165 -16.13 -6.79 -38.12
N GLU A 166 -15.84 -7.95 -38.73
CA GLU A 166 -15.39 -9.16 -38.05
C GLU A 166 -14.02 -8.93 -37.40
N GLU A 167 -13.08 -8.40 -38.18
CA GLU A 167 -11.72 -8.10 -37.74
C GLU A 167 -11.72 -7.06 -36.63
N ALA A 168 -12.52 -5.99 -36.77
CA ALA A 168 -12.67 -4.97 -35.73
C ALA A 168 -13.17 -5.56 -34.41
N ALA A 169 -14.18 -6.44 -34.46
CA ALA A 169 -14.74 -7.08 -33.27
C ALA A 169 -13.71 -7.98 -32.57
N ALA A 170 -12.95 -8.76 -33.34
CA ALA A 170 -11.87 -9.61 -32.82
C ALA A 170 -10.78 -8.79 -32.13
N VAL A 171 -10.33 -7.70 -32.75
CA VAL A 171 -9.29 -6.82 -32.19
C VAL A 171 -9.75 -6.16 -30.88
N VAL A 172 -11.02 -5.72 -30.80
CA VAL A 172 -11.59 -5.14 -29.57
C VAL A 172 -11.62 -6.17 -28.43
N VAL A 173 -11.97 -7.43 -28.70
CA VAL A 173 -11.95 -8.50 -27.68
C VAL A 173 -10.53 -8.73 -27.16
N LEU A 174 -9.54 -8.83 -28.06
CA LEU A 174 -8.14 -9.02 -27.67
C LEU A 174 -7.63 -7.87 -26.80
N PHE A 175 -8.00 -6.63 -27.15
CA PHE A 175 -7.66 -5.45 -26.36
C PHE A 175 -8.25 -5.51 -24.94
N LEU A 176 -9.53 -5.87 -24.81
CA LEU A 176 -10.19 -6.02 -23.50
C LEU A 176 -9.58 -7.14 -22.65
N ILE A 177 -9.16 -8.25 -23.27
CA ILE A 177 -8.41 -9.31 -22.57
C ILE A 177 -7.10 -8.76 -22.00
N GLY A 178 -6.39 -7.92 -22.76
CA GLY A 178 -5.21 -7.20 -22.28
C GLY A 178 -5.48 -6.37 -21.02
N GLU A 179 -6.48 -5.50 -21.07
CA GLU A 179 -6.88 -4.64 -19.94
C GLU A 179 -7.31 -5.46 -18.69
N LEU A 180 -7.95 -6.62 -18.91
CA LEU A 180 -8.35 -7.51 -17.84
C LEU A 180 -7.13 -8.15 -17.16
N LEU A 181 -6.20 -8.69 -17.92
CA LEU A 181 -4.97 -9.31 -17.38
C LEU A 181 -4.15 -8.30 -16.58
N GLU A 182 -4.05 -7.07 -17.07
CA GLU A 182 -3.42 -5.96 -16.37
C GLU A 182 -4.14 -5.65 -15.04
N GLY A 183 -5.47 -5.56 -15.06
CA GLY A 183 -6.27 -5.31 -13.86
C GLY A 183 -6.13 -6.40 -12.79
N VAL A 184 -6.06 -7.67 -13.19
CA VAL A 184 -5.86 -8.80 -12.28
C VAL A 184 -4.46 -8.79 -11.66
N ALA A 185 -3.43 -8.48 -12.45
CA ALA A 185 -2.06 -8.36 -11.96
C ALA A 185 -1.93 -7.24 -10.93
N ALA A 186 -2.52 -6.08 -11.20
CA ALA A 186 -2.55 -4.96 -10.27
C ALA A 186 -3.35 -5.26 -8.99
N GLY A 187 -4.52 -5.90 -9.12
CA GLY A 187 -5.38 -6.25 -7.99
C GLY A 187 -4.75 -7.22 -6.99
N ARG A 188 -3.99 -8.21 -7.46
CA ARG A 188 -3.26 -9.14 -6.57
C ARG A 188 -2.13 -8.46 -5.81
N ALA A 189 -1.50 -7.42 -6.36
CA ALA A 189 -0.49 -6.65 -5.64
C ALA A 189 -1.11 -5.90 -4.44
N ARG A 190 -2.33 -5.37 -4.59
CA ARG A 190 -3.05 -4.58 -3.56
C ARG A 190 -3.33 -5.36 -2.26
N ALA A 191 -3.74 -6.63 -2.38
CA ALA A 191 -4.16 -7.45 -1.22
C ALA A 191 -3.03 -7.75 -0.22
N SER A 192 -1.76 -7.49 -0.58
CA SER A 192 -0.59 -7.80 0.27
C SER A 192 -0.13 -6.65 1.18
N ILE A 193 -0.77 -5.48 1.11
CA ILE A 193 -0.33 -4.25 1.80
C ILE A 193 -1.14 -3.96 3.06
N GLN A 194 -2.35 -4.51 3.19
CA GLN A 194 -3.27 -4.21 4.29
C GLN A 194 -2.79 -4.65 5.68
N GLY A 195 -1.77 -5.51 5.78
CA GLY A 195 -1.25 -5.98 7.06
C GLY A 195 -0.41 -4.95 7.86
N LEU A 196 0.02 -3.83 7.26
CA LEU A 196 0.81 -2.82 7.97
C LEU A 196 -0.08 -1.86 8.79
N ALA A 197 -1.30 -1.60 8.31
CA ALA A 197 -2.29 -0.78 9.01
C ALA A 197 -2.83 -1.47 10.28
N ASP A 198 -2.81 -2.81 10.31
CA ASP A 198 -3.25 -3.61 11.46
C ASP A 198 -2.27 -3.56 12.65
N LEU A 199 -1.10 -2.93 12.51
CA LEU A 199 -0.11 -2.79 13.58
C LEU A 199 -0.48 -1.71 14.61
N VAL A 200 -1.36 -0.77 14.25
CA VAL A 200 -1.82 0.30 15.15
C VAL A 200 -3.12 -0.14 15.84
N PRO A 201 -3.22 -0.04 17.18
CA PRO A 201 -4.46 -0.29 17.91
C PRO A 201 -5.60 0.59 17.40
N LYS A 202 -6.80 0.02 17.32
CA LYS A 202 -8.01 0.78 16.96
C LYS A 202 -8.55 1.63 18.10
N THR A 203 -8.21 1.28 19.34
CA THR A 203 -8.65 1.99 20.55
C THR A 203 -7.46 2.41 21.41
N ALA A 204 -7.68 3.47 22.18
CA ALA A 204 -6.72 4.05 23.11
C ALA A 204 -7.41 4.33 24.45
N LEU A 205 -6.68 4.20 25.54
CA LEU A 205 -7.12 4.63 26.86
C LEU A 205 -6.61 6.05 27.09
N VAL A 206 -7.50 7.02 27.09
CA VAL A 206 -7.16 8.44 27.31
C VAL A 206 -7.56 8.86 28.73
N GLU A 207 -6.73 9.67 29.38
CA GLU A 207 -7.00 10.25 30.69
C GLU A 207 -7.69 11.60 30.50
N ARG A 208 -8.99 11.67 30.80
CA ARG A 208 -9.82 12.87 30.70
C ARG A 208 -10.64 13.03 31.98
N ALA A 209 -10.76 14.27 32.47
CA ALA A 209 -11.58 14.62 33.63
C ALA A 209 -11.31 13.79 34.92
N GLY A 210 -10.05 13.40 35.16
CA GLY A 210 -9.65 12.67 36.37
C GLY A 210 -9.95 11.17 36.35
N GLY A 211 -10.31 10.61 35.19
CA GLY A 211 -10.50 9.18 34.97
C GLY A 211 -9.95 8.71 33.63
N THR A 212 -9.86 7.39 33.44
CA THR A 212 -9.44 6.78 32.17
C THR A 212 -10.68 6.36 31.37
N SER A 213 -10.80 6.83 30.14
CA SER A 213 -11.86 6.45 29.19
C SER A 213 -11.26 5.85 27.93
N GLU A 214 -11.92 4.84 27.37
CA GLU A 214 -11.53 4.28 26.07
C GLU A 214 -12.11 5.12 24.92
N CYS A 215 -11.30 5.45 23.92
CA CYS A 215 -11.71 6.15 22.71
C CYS A 215 -11.07 5.50 21.47
N PRO A 216 -11.63 5.72 20.27
CA PRO A 216 -10.94 5.40 19.02
C PRO A 216 -9.55 6.06 18.98
N ALA A 217 -8.54 5.34 18.49
CA ALA A 217 -7.17 5.88 18.41
C ALA A 217 -7.06 7.04 17.40
N GLU A 218 -7.97 7.09 16.44
CA GLU A 218 -8.10 8.17 15.45
C GLU A 218 -8.56 9.50 16.05
N ASP A 219 -9.25 9.47 17.19
CA ASP A 219 -9.77 10.66 17.88
C ASP A 219 -8.75 11.30 18.84
N LEU A 220 -7.54 10.75 18.92
CA LEU A 220 -6.48 11.27 19.80
C LEU A 220 -5.94 12.61 19.27
N ALA A 221 -5.98 13.62 20.12
CA ALA A 221 -5.42 14.93 19.83
C ALA A 221 -3.98 15.06 20.36
N VAL A 222 -3.17 15.91 19.71
CA VAL A 222 -1.86 16.29 20.24
C VAL A 222 -2.03 16.93 21.61
N GLY A 223 -1.28 16.45 22.60
CA GLY A 223 -1.37 16.86 24.00
C GLY A 223 -2.24 15.97 24.87
N ASP A 224 -3.05 15.06 24.30
CA ASP A 224 -3.79 14.08 25.09
C ASP A 224 -2.84 13.19 25.88
N ILE A 225 -3.26 12.78 27.08
CA ILE A 225 -2.51 11.85 27.93
C ILE A 225 -3.15 10.49 27.80
N ILE A 226 -2.39 9.50 27.32
CA ILE A 226 -2.84 8.13 27.15
C ILE A 226 -2.19 7.20 28.16
N LEU A 227 -2.94 6.21 28.63
CA LEU A 227 -2.49 5.18 29.55
C LEU A 227 -2.17 3.90 28.78
N VAL A 228 -0.90 3.48 28.78
CA VAL A 228 -0.45 2.23 28.16
C VAL A 228 -0.21 1.19 29.24
N ARG A 229 -0.90 0.05 29.15
CA ARG A 229 -0.73 -1.07 30.08
C ARG A 229 0.45 -1.97 29.65
N PRO A 230 1.04 -2.75 30.58
CA PRO A 230 2.00 -3.80 30.23
C PRO A 230 1.39 -4.77 29.20
N GLY A 231 2.18 -5.15 28.22
CA GLY A 231 1.80 -5.98 27.06
C GLY A 231 0.97 -5.26 26.00
N ALA A 232 0.55 -4.01 26.21
CA ALA A 232 -0.25 -3.27 25.26
C ALA A 232 0.62 -2.56 24.20
N ARG A 233 0.06 -2.42 23.00
CA ARG A 233 0.63 -1.59 21.95
C ARG A 233 0.37 -0.11 22.24
N ILE A 234 1.34 0.73 21.93
CA ILE A 234 1.23 2.18 22.05
C ILE A 234 0.39 2.70 20.86
N PRO A 235 -0.74 3.39 21.10
CA PRO A 235 -1.68 3.79 20.05
C PRO A 235 -1.23 5.03 19.24
N ALA A 236 -0.37 5.89 19.79
CA ALA A 236 0.09 7.11 19.13
C ALA A 236 1.55 7.43 19.45
N ASP A 237 2.21 8.20 18.58
CA ASP A 237 3.53 8.75 18.87
C ASP A 237 3.42 9.75 20.03
N GLY A 238 4.38 9.71 20.95
CA GLY A 238 4.33 10.56 22.13
C GLY A 238 5.61 10.57 22.95
N GLU A 239 5.53 11.26 24.08
CA GLU A 239 6.60 11.36 25.08
C GLU A 239 6.10 10.79 26.41
N ILE A 240 6.92 9.96 27.06
CA ILE A 240 6.56 9.42 28.38
C ILE A 240 6.62 10.55 29.41
N ILE A 241 5.51 10.77 30.10
CA ILE A 241 5.42 11.75 31.20
C ILE A 241 5.43 11.10 32.57
N GLU A 242 5.06 9.81 32.66
CA GLU A 242 5.05 9.04 33.90
C GLU A 242 5.28 7.55 33.60
N GLY A 243 6.03 6.89 34.47
CA GLY A 243 6.37 5.46 34.36
C GLY A 243 7.68 5.19 33.63
N ALA A 244 8.07 3.91 33.62
CA ALA A 244 9.18 3.39 32.85
C ALA A 244 8.88 1.94 32.46
N SER A 245 9.26 1.55 31.25
CA SER A 245 8.99 0.23 30.69
C SER A 245 10.06 -0.13 29.66
N GLU A 246 10.25 -1.42 29.42
CA GLU A 246 10.90 -1.90 28.20
C GLU A 246 9.91 -1.81 27.02
N ILE A 247 10.36 -1.21 25.92
CA ILE A 247 9.57 -1.00 24.71
C ILE A 247 10.15 -1.87 23.60
N ASP A 248 9.36 -2.82 23.12
CA ASP A 248 9.65 -3.57 21.90
C ASP A 248 9.34 -2.69 20.68
N GLU A 249 10.40 -2.18 20.07
CA GLU A 249 10.35 -1.37 18.85
C GLU A 249 10.51 -2.19 17.57
N ALA A 250 10.56 -3.52 17.64
CA ALA A 250 10.75 -4.38 16.46
C ALA A 250 9.72 -4.10 15.33
N PRO A 251 8.43 -3.80 15.60
CA PRO A 251 7.47 -3.49 14.54
C PRO A 251 7.80 -2.24 13.71
N VAL A 252 8.61 -1.32 14.25
CA VAL A 252 8.94 -0.04 13.61
C VAL A 252 10.40 -0.01 13.16
N THR A 253 11.32 -0.44 14.02
CA THR A 253 12.77 -0.35 13.81
C THR A 253 13.40 -1.64 13.30
N GLY A 254 12.70 -2.77 13.40
CA GLY A 254 13.24 -4.10 13.10
C GLY A 254 14.18 -4.66 14.18
N GLU A 255 14.60 -3.86 15.16
CA GLU A 255 15.49 -4.32 16.22
C GLU A 255 14.74 -5.17 17.26
N SER A 256 15.18 -6.42 17.44
CA SER A 256 14.48 -7.42 18.26
C SER A 256 14.74 -7.30 19.77
N THR A 257 15.63 -6.40 20.19
CA THR A 257 15.94 -6.19 21.60
C THR A 257 15.12 -5.00 22.11
N PRO A 258 14.23 -5.19 23.09
CA PRO A 258 13.47 -4.09 23.68
C PRO A 258 14.39 -3.00 24.23
N LYS A 259 13.99 -1.74 24.03
CA LYS A 259 14.71 -0.58 24.59
C LYS A 259 14.00 -0.10 25.82
N ARG A 260 14.75 0.04 26.92
CA ARG A 260 14.20 0.61 28.14
C ARG A 260 14.00 2.11 27.99
N LYS A 261 12.80 2.60 28.30
CA LYS A 261 12.41 4.00 28.23
C LYS A 261 11.74 4.46 29.51
N GLY A 262 11.98 5.72 29.87
CA GLY A 262 11.39 6.39 31.02
C GLY A 262 10.91 7.79 30.68
N VAL A 263 10.67 8.59 31.71
CA VAL A 263 10.18 9.98 31.55
C VAL A 263 11.08 10.77 30.61
N ALA A 264 10.46 11.55 29.72
CA ALA A 264 11.06 12.33 28.65
C ALA A 264 11.57 11.55 27.42
N ASP A 265 11.50 10.22 27.42
CA ASP A 265 11.81 9.45 26.21
C ASP A 265 10.61 9.43 25.25
N ALA A 266 10.91 9.58 23.95
CA ALA A 266 9.92 9.46 22.88
C ALA A 266 9.52 8.00 22.67
N VAL A 267 8.25 7.74 22.34
CA VAL A 267 7.70 6.42 21.99
C VAL A 267 6.94 6.49 20.68
N PHE A 268 6.91 5.38 19.94
CA PHE A 268 6.30 5.31 18.62
C PHE A 268 5.02 4.48 18.63
N ALA A 269 4.04 4.88 17.82
CA ALA A 269 2.83 4.12 17.58
C ALA A 269 3.15 2.70 17.07
N GLY A 270 2.40 1.71 17.53
CA GLY A 270 2.53 0.30 17.15
C GLY A 270 3.62 -0.50 17.90
N THR A 271 4.52 0.18 18.63
CA THR A 271 5.48 -0.47 19.55
C THR A 271 4.78 -1.04 20.79
N ILE A 272 5.40 -2.00 21.49
CA ILE A 272 4.77 -2.73 22.59
C ILE A 272 5.46 -2.39 23.91
N SER A 273 4.72 -1.94 24.91
CA SER A 273 5.22 -1.83 26.28
C SER A 273 5.22 -3.21 26.93
N THR A 274 6.34 -3.70 27.47
CA THR A 274 6.42 -5.08 27.96
C THR A 274 6.05 -5.22 29.43
N ASP A 275 6.58 -4.38 30.32
CA ASP A 275 6.56 -4.63 31.77
C ASP A 275 6.04 -3.46 32.62
N GLY A 276 6.04 -2.23 32.10
CA GLY A 276 5.60 -1.03 32.81
C GLY A 276 4.26 -0.44 32.33
N VAL A 277 3.54 0.19 33.26
CA VAL A 277 2.45 1.13 32.94
C VAL A 277 3.06 2.47 32.59
N LEU A 278 2.63 3.07 31.48
CA LEU A 278 3.13 4.36 31.02
C LEU A 278 1.98 5.35 30.87
N LYS A 279 2.22 6.60 31.28
CA LYS A 279 1.45 7.74 30.79
C LYS A 279 2.26 8.42 29.71
N VAL A 280 1.68 8.52 28.52
CA VAL A 280 2.32 9.09 27.34
C VAL A 280 1.53 10.31 26.91
N ARG A 281 2.21 11.44 26.70
CA ARG A 281 1.62 12.63 26.08
C ARG A 281 1.73 12.48 24.57
N VAL A 282 0.61 12.53 23.86
CA VAL A 282 0.55 12.42 22.40
C VAL A 282 1.28 13.62 21.77
N THR A 283 2.23 13.35 20.87
CA THR A 283 3.00 14.40 20.17
C THR A 283 2.62 14.52 18.69
N ALA A 284 1.96 13.52 18.12
CA ALA A 284 1.49 13.55 16.74
C ALA A 284 0.04 13.04 16.63
N ALA A 285 -0.73 13.64 15.72
CA ALA A 285 -2.07 13.16 15.40
C ALA A 285 -2.01 11.77 14.75
N ALA A 286 -3.13 11.03 14.79
CA ALA A 286 -3.21 9.68 14.21
C ALA A 286 -2.82 9.64 12.72
N SER A 287 -3.13 10.69 11.96
CA SER A 287 -2.80 10.83 10.54
C SER A 287 -1.32 11.16 10.24
N ASP A 288 -0.56 11.56 11.26
CA ASP A 288 0.86 11.93 11.13
C ASP A 288 1.72 11.22 12.18
N ASN A 289 1.32 10.02 12.60
CA ASN A 289 2.20 9.18 13.40
C ASN A 289 3.23 8.47 12.51
N THR A 290 4.25 7.88 13.13
CA THR A 290 5.39 7.27 12.42
C THR A 290 4.96 6.14 11.49
N ILE A 291 4.00 5.30 11.91
CA ILE A 291 3.45 4.25 11.05
C ILE A 291 2.69 4.85 9.86
N ALA A 292 1.86 5.88 10.06
CA ALA A 292 1.13 6.55 8.99
C ALA A 292 2.08 7.18 7.97
N ARG A 293 3.19 7.80 8.42
CA ARG A 293 4.25 8.28 7.52
C ARG A 293 4.93 7.16 6.76
N ILE A 294 5.25 6.05 7.42
CA ILE A 294 5.84 4.87 6.76
C ILE A 294 4.88 4.30 5.71
N VAL A 295 3.60 4.14 6.07
CA VAL A 295 2.55 3.68 5.14
C VAL A 295 2.47 4.61 3.94
N ARG A 296 2.38 5.92 4.17
CA ARG A 296 2.33 6.91 3.10
C ARG A 296 3.58 6.89 2.21
N LEU A 297 4.77 6.82 2.79
CA LEU A 297 6.02 6.71 2.02
C LEU A 297 6.07 5.41 1.19
N VAL A 298 5.55 4.30 1.75
CA VAL A 298 5.43 3.02 1.03
C VAL A 298 4.40 3.14 -0.09
N GLU A 299 3.25 3.76 0.15
CA GLU A 299 2.21 4.00 -0.86
C GLU A 299 2.75 4.90 -1.99
N GLU A 300 3.34 6.05 -1.67
CA GLU A 300 3.96 6.98 -2.62
C GLU A 300 5.07 6.29 -3.45
N ALA A 301 5.89 5.44 -2.82
CA ALA A 301 6.94 4.69 -3.52
C ALA A 301 6.37 3.58 -4.43
N GLN A 302 5.24 2.97 -4.08
CA GLN A 302 4.58 1.91 -4.86
C GLN A 302 3.67 2.47 -5.97
N GLU A 303 3.21 3.72 -5.85
CA GLU A 303 2.43 4.44 -6.86
C GLU A 303 3.24 4.76 -8.15
N ALA A 304 4.54 4.50 -8.13
CA ALA A 304 5.34 4.53 -9.33
C ALA A 304 4.95 3.38 -10.28
N LYS A 305 4.08 3.68 -11.27
CA LYS A 305 3.89 2.84 -12.47
C LYS A 305 5.24 2.29 -12.93
N ALA A 306 5.26 0.99 -13.29
CA ALA A 306 6.46 0.36 -13.79
C ALA A 306 7.02 1.18 -14.97
N PRO A 307 8.33 1.47 -15.02
CA PRO A 307 8.91 2.31 -16.08
C PRO A 307 8.54 1.87 -17.51
N THR A 308 8.33 0.56 -17.72
CA THR A 308 7.92 0.02 -19.03
C THR A 308 6.41 0.19 -19.31
N GLU A 309 5.56 0.23 -18.29
CA GLU A 309 4.14 0.61 -18.45
C GLU A 309 4.02 2.07 -18.92
N ARG A 310 4.85 2.96 -18.35
CA ARG A 310 5.01 4.35 -18.81
C ARG A 310 5.61 4.45 -20.22
N PHE A 311 6.31 3.43 -20.70
CA PHE A 311 6.81 3.38 -22.07
C PHE A 311 5.68 3.19 -23.08
N ILE A 312 4.70 2.31 -22.80
CA ILE A 312 3.54 2.11 -23.70
C ILE A 312 2.74 3.42 -23.83
N ASP A 313 2.48 4.11 -22.71
CA ASP A 313 1.80 5.41 -22.71
C ASP A 313 2.56 6.47 -23.53
N ARG A 314 3.90 6.48 -23.42
CA ARG A 314 4.77 7.43 -24.15
C ARG A 314 4.90 7.08 -25.62
N PHE A 315 5.02 5.79 -25.94
CA PHE A 315 5.03 5.27 -27.30
C PHE A 315 3.77 5.70 -28.02
N SER A 316 2.60 5.50 -27.41
CA SER A 316 1.31 5.87 -28.00
C SER A 316 1.16 7.36 -28.27
N ARG A 317 1.72 8.23 -27.42
CA ARG A 317 1.74 9.69 -27.67
C ARG A 317 2.44 10.09 -28.96
N THR A 318 3.39 9.30 -29.44
CA THR A 318 4.12 9.58 -30.70
C THR A 318 3.61 8.69 -31.84
N TYR A 319 3.30 7.44 -31.55
CA TYR A 319 2.87 6.43 -32.51
C TYR A 319 1.46 6.70 -33.04
N THR A 320 0.48 6.97 -32.17
CA THR A 320 -0.89 7.26 -32.57
C THR A 320 -1.00 8.43 -33.56
N PRO A 321 -0.40 9.62 -33.31
CA PRO A 321 -0.48 10.70 -34.28
C PRO A 321 0.31 10.39 -35.57
N ALA A 322 1.42 9.65 -35.48
CA ALA A 322 2.16 9.24 -36.67
C ALA A 322 1.36 8.31 -37.58
N VAL A 323 0.72 7.27 -37.02
CA VAL A 323 -0.12 6.33 -37.78
C VAL A 323 -1.36 7.04 -38.35
N LEU A 324 -2.00 7.92 -37.58
CA LEU A 324 -3.11 8.74 -38.07
C LEU A 324 -2.69 9.63 -39.23
N ALA A 325 -1.52 10.27 -39.13
CA ALA A 325 -0.98 11.10 -40.20
C ALA A 325 -0.68 10.26 -41.45
N VAL A 326 -0.03 9.10 -41.30
CA VAL A 326 0.26 8.20 -42.43
C VAL A 326 -1.03 7.71 -43.09
N GLY A 327 -2.03 7.28 -42.32
CA GLY A 327 -3.32 6.85 -42.85
C GLY A 327 -4.04 7.96 -43.59
N ALA A 328 -4.04 9.18 -43.06
CA ALA A 328 -4.61 10.36 -43.72
C ALA A 328 -3.86 10.72 -45.00
N LEU A 329 -2.53 10.68 -44.99
CA LEU A 329 -1.70 10.95 -46.17
C LEU A 329 -1.95 9.93 -47.28
N VAL A 330 -2.05 8.64 -46.94
CA VAL A 330 -2.38 7.58 -47.91
C VAL A 330 -3.78 7.73 -48.48
N ALA A 331 -4.75 8.15 -47.66
CA ALA A 331 -6.11 8.40 -48.12
C ALA A 331 -6.24 9.64 -49.03
N LEU A 332 -5.42 10.67 -48.81
CA LEU A 332 -5.58 11.98 -49.46
C LEU A 332 -4.60 12.24 -50.61
N LEU A 333 -3.31 11.91 -50.47
CA LEU A 333 -2.29 12.30 -51.45
C LEU A 333 -2.52 11.71 -52.85
N PRO A 334 -2.80 10.40 -53.02
CA PRO A 334 -2.92 9.82 -54.35
C PRO A 334 -4.15 10.32 -55.13
N PRO A 335 -5.34 10.49 -54.53
CA PRO A 335 -6.46 11.16 -55.19
C PRO A 335 -6.16 12.62 -55.56
N LEU A 336 -5.52 13.38 -54.67
CA LEU A 336 -5.26 14.82 -54.90
C LEU A 336 -4.16 15.08 -55.94
N LEU A 337 -3.08 14.30 -55.94
CA LEU A 337 -1.89 14.58 -56.76
C LEU A 337 -1.83 13.75 -58.04
N ALA A 338 -2.36 12.53 -58.02
CA ALA A 338 -2.25 11.57 -59.11
C ALA A 338 -3.61 11.17 -59.71
N GLY A 339 -4.72 11.75 -59.25
CA GLY A 339 -6.06 11.46 -59.75
C GLY A 339 -6.56 10.04 -59.42
N GLY A 340 -6.05 9.43 -58.36
CA GLY A 340 -6.47 8.09 -57.91
C GLY A 340 -7.93 8.03 -57.44
N ASP A 341 -8.51 6.83 -57.43
CA ASP A 341 -9.90 6.62 -56.97
C ASP A 341 -10.04 6.88 -55.46
N TRP A 342 -10.99 7.74 -55.08
CA TRP A 342 -11.20 8.13 -53.69
C TRP A 342 -11.60 6.95 -52.79
N ASN A 343 -12.45 6.05 -53.27
CA ASN A 343 -12.91 4.93 -52.46
C ASN A 343 -11.76 3.96 -52.18
N GLU A 344 -10.94 3.66 -53.20
CA GLU A 344 -9.79 2.78 -53.06
C GLU A 344 -8.76 3.33 -52.07
N TRP A 345 -8.41 4.62 -52.16
CA TRP A 345 -7.38 5.21 -51.30
C TRP A 345 -7.88 5.48 -49.89
N ILE A 346 -9.15 5.87 -49.71
CA ILE A 346 -9.78 5.93 -48.38
C ILE A 346 -9.79 4.54 -47.74
N TYR A 347 -10.16 3.49 -48.50
CA TYR A 347 -10.12 2.11 -48.02
C TYR A 347 -8.72 1.73 -47.53
N LYS A 348 -7.68 2.01 -48.33
CA LYS A 348 -6.28 1.73 -47.96
C LYS A 348 -5.83 2.52 -46.73
N GLY A 349 -6.24 3.79 -46.61
CA GLY A 349 -5.95 4.62 -45.43
C GLY A 349 -6.56 4.04 -44.16
N LEU A 350 -7.84 3.66 -44.20
CA LEU A 350 -8.54 3.02 -43.07
C LEU A 350 -7.96 1.64 -42.73
N ALA A 351 -7.56 0.86 -43.75
CA ALA A 351 -6.87 -0.42 -43.55
C ALA A 351 -5.52 -0.25 -42.85
N ILE A 352 -4.75 0.81 -43.18
CA ILE A 352 -3.49 1.13 -42.47
C ILE A 352 -3.75 1.47 -41.01
N LEU A 353 -4.82 2.20 -40.70
CA LEU A 353 -5.17 2.50 -39.30
C LEU A 353 -5.49 1.23 -38.52
N LEU A 354 -6.21 0.28 -39.13
CA LEU A 354 -6.53 -1.02 -38.54
C LEU A 354 -5.26 -1.86 -38.32
N ILE A 355 -4.39 -1.96 -39.32
CA ILE A 355 -3.10 -2.66 -39.23
C ILE A 355 -2.18 -2.00 -38.17
N GLY A 356 -2.28 -0.68 -38.05
CA GLY A 356 -1.51 0.11 -37.10
C GLY A 356 -1.88 -0.11 -35.64
N CYS A 357 -2.98 -0.80 -35.30
CA CYS A 357 -3.35 -1.08 -33.91
C CYS A 357 -2.28 -1.97 -33.22
N PRO A 358 -1.53 -1.47 -32.21
CA PRO A 358 -0.39 -2.18 -31.64
C PRO A 358 -0.81 -3.14 -30.52
N CYS A 359 -1.82 -3.98 -30.77
CA CYS A 359 -2.48 -4.79 -29.72
C CYS A 359 -1.51 -5.74 -29.00
N ALA A 360 -0.61 -6.40 -29.75
CA ALA A 360 0.38 -7.30 -29.17
C ALA A 360 1.38 -6.56 -28.26
N LEU A 361 1.76 -5.33 -28.60
CA LEU A 361 2.66 -4.50 -27.80
C LEU A 361 2.01 -4.09 -26.48
N VAL A 362 0.72 -3.78 -26.50
CA VAL A 362 -0.02 -3.41 -25.27
C VAL A 362 -0.09 -4.59 -24.31
N ILE A 363 -0.29 -5.80 -24.82
CA ILE A 363 -0.44 -7.02 -24.00
C ILE A 363 0.91 -7.57 -23.52
N SER A 364 2.01 -7.32 -24.23
CA SER A 364 3.29 -7.97 -23.95
C SER A 364 3.81 -7.72 -22.54
N THR A 365 3.67 -6.49 -22.03
CA THR A 365 4.21 -6.11 -20.72
C THR A 365 3.37 -6.65 -19.55
N PRO A 366 2.03 -6.44 -19.51
CA PRO A 366 1.20 -7.01 -18.44
C PRO A 366 1.24 -8.55 -18.40
N ALA A 367 1.27 -9.22 -19.55
CA ALA A 367 1.37 -10.68 -19.62
C ALA A 367 2.68 -11.20 -19.03
N ALA A 368 3.82 -10.58 -19.39
CA ALA A 368 5.13 -10.94 -18.86
C ALA A 368 5.21 -10.70 -17.34
N ILE A 369 4.71 -9.56 -16.86
CA ILE A 369 4.66 -9.22 -15.43
C ILE A 369 3.79 -10.24 -14.68
N ALA A 370 2.59 -10.54 -15.16
CA ALA A 370 1.68 -11.49 -14.52
C ALA A 370 2.31 -12.90 -14.42
N ALA A 371 2.97 -13.35 -15.50
CA ALA A 371 3.69 -14.62 -15.52
C ALA A 371 4.88 -14.63 -14.55
N GLY A 372 5.64 -13.53 -14.49
CA GLY A 372 6.76 -13.35 -13.57
C GLY A 372 6.33 -13.38 -12.10
N LEU A 373 5.29 -12.61 -11.76
CA LEU A 373 4.70 -12.59 -10.42
C LEU A 373 4.19 -13.97 -10.00
N ALA A 374 3.44 -14.65 -10.87
CA ALA A 374 2.92 -15.99 -10.58
C ALA A 374 4.03 -17.03 -10.39
N THR A 375 5.11 -16.92 -11.17
CA THR A 375 6.25 -17.84 -11.07
C THR A 375 7.08 -17.59 -9.80
N GLY A 376 7.31 -16.33 -9.44
CA GLY A 376 8.00 -15.99 -8.19
C GLY A 376 7.19 -16.40 -6.96
N ALA A 377 5.87 -16.18 -6.96
CA ALA A 377 5.01 -16.61 -5.86
C ALA A 377 5.08 -18.13 -5.63
N ARG A 378 5.09 -18.93 -6.70
CA ARG A 378 5.29 -20.40 -6.61
C ARG A 378 6.65 -20.82 -6.04
N ARG A 379 7.63 -19.91 -6.00
CA ARG A 379 8.97 -20.11 -5.45
C ARG A 379 9.19 -19.39 -4.12
N GLY A 380 8.12 -18.93 -3.46
CA GLY A 380 8.21 -18.23 -2.17
C GLY A 380 8.66 -16.77 -2.26
N LEU A 381 8.69 -16.18 -3.46
CA LEU A 381 8.99 -14.76 -3.65
C LEU A 381 7.69 -13.96 -3.69
N LEU A 382 7.48 -13.11 -2.69
CA LEU A 382 6.38 -12.15 -2.67
C LEU A 382 6.83 -10.82 -3.29
N MET A 383 6.43 -10.57 -4.54
CA MET A 383 6.73 -9.33 -5.25
C MET A 383 5.49 -8.45 -5.33
N LYS A 384 5.58 -7.22 -4.81
CA LYS A 384 4.48 -6.26 -4.73
C LYS A 384 4.32 -5.49 -6.05
N GLY A 385 3.84 -6.17 -7.09
CA GLY A 385 3.55 -5.57 -8.39
C GLY A 385 4.70 -5.56 -9.41
N GLY A 386 4.40 -5.10 -10.64
CA GLY A 386 5.32 -5.16 -11.77
C GLY A 386 6.51 -4.20 -11.69
N ALA A 387 6.35 -3.05 -11.02
CA ALA A 387 7.42 -2.09 -10.82
C ALA A 387 8.60 -2.70 -10.02
N VAL A 388 8.30 -3.55 -9.03
CA VAL A 388 9.32 -4.27 -8.26
C VAL A 388 10.12 -5.21 -9.17
N LEU A 389 9.44 -5.97 -10.02
CA LEU A 389 10.08 -6.90 -10.96
C LEU A 389 11.00 -6.18 -11.96
N GLU A 390 10.59 -5.03 -12.47
CA GLU A 390 11.42 -4.20 -13.33
C GLU A 390 12.57 -3.52 -12.58
N GLY A 391 12.33 -3.09 -11.34
CA GLY A 391 13.32 -2.53 -10.45
C GLY A 391 14.47 -3.52 -10.20
N PHE A 392 14.14 -4.79 -9.97
CA PHE A 392 15.12 -5.86 -9.77
C PHE A 392 16.18 -5.94 -10.88
N ARG A 393 15.81 -5.69 -12.14
CA ARG A 393 16.76 -5.67 -13.27
C ARG A 393 17.89 -4.65 -13.08
N ARG A 394 17.63 -3.54 -12.38
CA ARG A 394 18.56 -2.41 -12.24
C ARG A 394 19.39 -2.47 -10.96
N ILE A 395 19.08 -3.40 -10.05
CA ILE A 395 19.79 -3.53 -8.78
C ILE A 395 21.21 -4.02 -9.07
N THR A 396 22.20 -3.21 -8.71
CA THR A 396 23.64 -3.54 -8.83
C THR A 396 24.32 -3.74 -7.48
N ALA A 397 23.66 -3.30 -6.39
CA ALA A 397 24.13 -3.45 -5.03
C ALA A 397 22.96 -3.82 -4.13
N VAL A 398 23.21 -4.67 -3.14
CA VAL A 398 22.21 -5.07 -2.14
C VAL A 398 22.77 -4.73 -0.76
N ALA A 399 22.08 -3.84 -0.04
CA ALA A 399 22.34 -3.60 1.37
C ALA A 399 21.45 -4.54 2.18
N PHE A 400 22.06 -5.39 2.99
CA PHE A 400 21.33 -6.28 3.89
C PHE A 400 21.26 -5.64 5.26
N ASP A 401 20.06 -5.61 5.84
CA ASP A 401 19.95 -5.47 7.28
C ASP A 401 20.55 -6.71 7.96
N LYS A 402 21.12 -6.54 9.16
CA LYS A 402 21.79 -7.64 9.86
C LYS A 402 20.79 -8.43 10.68
N THR A 403 20.05 -7.75 11.54
CA THR A 403 19.19 -8.39 12.55
C THR A 403 17.93 -8.92 11.87
N GLY A 404 17.61 -10.20 12.02
CA GLY A 404 16.39 -10.80 11.42
C GLY A 404 16.43 -11.04 9.90
N THR A 405 17.37 -10.43 9.16
CA THR A 405 17.59 -10.67 7.72
C THR A 405 18.78 -11.61 7.48
N LEU A 406 19.99 -11.24 7.92
CA LEU A 406 21.17 -12.12 7.85
C LEU A 406 21.26 -13.08 9.04
N THR A 407 20.68 -12.69 10.18
CA THR A 407 20.74 -13.43 11.44
C THR A 407 19.36 -13.94 11.84
N ALA A 408 19.32 -14.97 12.68
CA ALA A 408 18.07 -15.55 13.18
C ALA A 408 17.25 -14.63 14.12
N GLY A 409 17.77 -13.45 14.49
CA GLY A 409 17.09 -12.51 15.39
C GLY A 409 16.91 -13.00 16.83
N LYS A 410 17.57 -14.11 17.20
CA LYS A 410 17.48 -14.72 18.53
C LYS A 410 18.87 -14.73 19.17
N PRO A 411 19.06 -14.02 20.30
CA PRO A 411 20.32 -14.10 21.04
C PRO A 411 20.61 -15.53 21.48
N ALA A 412 21.88 -15.90 21.45
CA ALA A 412 22.36 -17.18 21.97
C ALA A 412 23.68 -16.94 22.71
N VAL A 413 23.89 -17.62 23.83
CA VAL A 413 25.17 -17.58 24.55
C VAL A 413 26.21 -18.33 23.71
N THR A 414 27.20 -17.61 23.19
CA THR A 414 28.31 -18.17 22.41
C THR A 414 29.46 -18.60 23.31
N ASP A 415 29.89 -17.70 24.19
CA ASP A 415 31.10 -17.81 24.99
C ASP A 415 30.79 -17.59 26.48
N ILE A 416 31.46 -18.36 27.33
CA ILE A 416 31.42 -18.17 28.79
C ILE A 416 32.87 -18.06 29.23
N VAL A 417 33.31 -16.85 29.57
CA VAL A 417 34.67 -16.62 30.05
C VAL A 417 34.63 -16.48 31.56
N ALA A 418 35.13 -17.49 32.27
CA ALA A 418 35.03 -17.55 33.72
C ALA A 418 36.33 -17.16 34.43
N TYR A 419 36.20 -16.35 35.49
CA TYR A 419 37.31 -15.93 36.35
C TYR A 419 37.04 -16.35 37.80
N GLY A 420 37.98 -17.09 38.41
CA GLY A 420 37.88 -17.54 39.80
C GLY A 420 36.83 -18.64 40.08
N ARG A 421 35.96 -18.94 39.12
CA ARG A 421 35.03 -20.08 39.12
C ARG A 421 35.07 -20.77 37.76
N ASP A 422 34.55 -21.99 37.67
CA ASP A 422 34.38 -22.67 36.40
C ASP A 422 33.18 -22.11 35.61
N GLU A 423 33.21 -22.28 34.29
CA GLU A 423 32.16 -21.80 33.36
C GLU A 423 30.77 -22.31 33.72
N ARG A 424 30.66 -23.57 34.16
CA ARG A 424 29.38 -24.18 34.50
C ARG A 424 28.78 -23.55 35.75
N THR A 425 29.61 -23.20 36.74
CA THR A 425 29.17 -22.45 37.92
C THR A 425 28.76 -21.03 37.56
N VAL A 426 29.48 -20.35 36.66
CA VAL A 426 29.08 -19.00 36.19
C VAL A 426 27.72 -19.04 35.50
N LEU A 427 27.52 -20.00 34.60
CA LEU A 427 26.25 -20.20 33.90
C LEU A 427 25.11 -20.52 34.87
N ALA A 428 25.36 -21.39 35.86
CA ALA A 428 24.39 -21.74 36.90
C ALA A 428 23.91 -20.52 37.71
N LEU A 429 24.85 -19.65 38.13
CA LEU A 429 24.53 -18.44 38.89
C LEU A 429 23.80 -17.40 38.05
N ALA A 430 24.21 -17.21 36.78
CA ALA A 430 23.53 -16.30 35.86
C ALA A 430 22.11 -16.77 35.55
N ALA A 431 21.92 -18.06 35.24
CA ALA A 431 20.61 -18.64 35.00
C ALA A 431 19.70 -18.58 36.23
N ALA A 432 20.25 -18.70 37.44
CA ALA A 432 19.49 -18.60 38.68
C ALA A 432 18.90 -17.19 38.87
N LEU A 433 19.67 -16.14 38.57
CA LEU A 433 19.19 -14.75 38.65
C LEU A 433 18.13 -14.43 37.59
N GLU A 434 18.23 -15.06 36.41
CA GLU A 434 17.34 -14.79 35.27
C GLU A 434 16.06 -15.63 35.28
N GLN A 435 15.84 -16.49 36.29
CA GLN A 435 14.61 -17.26 36.38
C GLN A 435 13.37 -16.35 36.44
N GLY A 436 12.47 -16.52 35.48
CA GLY A 436 11.22 -15.74 35.38
C GLY A 436 11.35 -14.42 34.60
N SER A 437 12.56 -14.09 34.11
CA SER A 437 12.78 -12.94 33.23
C SER A 437 12.30 -13.25 31.81
N SER A 438 11.56 -12.31 31.20
CA SER A 438 11.11 -12.39 29.81
C SER A 438 12.11 -11.79 28.82
N HIS A 439 13.24 -11.27 29.31
CA HIS A 439 14.22 -10.57 28.47
C HIS A 439 14.92 -11.53 27.49
N PRO A 440 15.13 -11.18 26.20
CA PRO A 440 15.74 -12.08 25.22
C PRO A 440 17.11 -12.64 25.61
N LEU A 441 17.95 -11.86 26.30
CA LEU A 441 19.24 -12.33 26.83
C LEU A 441 19.07 -13.32 27.99
N ALA A 442 18.06 -13.12 28.84
CA ALA A 442 17.74 -14.03 29.93
C ALA A 442 17.33 -15.40 29.39
N MET A 443 16.45 -15.39 28.38
CA MET A 443 16.02 -16.59 27.67
C MET A 443 17.21 -17.33 27.05
N ALA A 444 18.15 -16.61 26.43
CA ALA A 444 19.37 -17.21 25.87
C ALA A 444 20.25 -17.88 26.95
N ILE A 445 20.37 -17.29 28.13
CA ILE A 445 21.12 -17.85 29.27
C ILE A 445 20.42 -19.09 29.83
N LEU A 446 19.10 -19.03 30.03
CA LEU A 446 18.29 -20.15 30.52
C LEU A 446 18.32 -21.35 29.55
N ASP A 447 18.21 -21.08 28.24
CA ASP A 447 18.30 -22.10 27.20
C ASP A 447 19.68 -22.77 27.18
N ARG A 448 20.75 -21.98 27.31
CA ARG A 448 22.12 -22.50 27.41
C ARG A 448 22.32 -23.34 28.67
N ALA A 449 21.86 -22.86 29.82
CA ALA A 449 21.94 -23.60 31.09
C ALA A 449 21.18 -24.94 31.02
N LYS A 450 20.02 -24.96 30.37
CA LYS A 450 19.24 -26.18 30.14
C LYS A 450 19.96 -27.15 29.21
N ALA A 451 20.54 -26.67 28.12
CA ALA A 451 21.32 -27.48 27.18
C ALA A 451 22.54 -28.12 27.84
N ASP A 452 23.28 -27.34 28.63
CA ASP A 452 24.50 -27.78 29.33
C ASP A 452 24.21 -28.56 30.62
N LYS A 453 22.92 -28.74 30.95
CA LYS A 453 22.45 -29.35 32.20
C LYS A 453 23.12 -28.73 33.42
N ALA A 454 23.30 -27.41 33.41
CA ALA A 454 23.82 -26.67 34.55
C ALA A 454 22.78 -26.69 35.69
N PRO A 455 23.19 -26.92 36.94
CA PRO A 455 22.27 -26.84 38.06
C PRO A 455 21.83 -25.39 38.23
N VAL A 456 20.52 -25.12 38.18
CA VAL A 456 19.98 -23.77 38.38
C VAL A 456 19.33 -23.69 39.76
N PRO A 457 20.10 -23.37 40.82
CA PRO A 457 19.55 -23.21 42.16
C PRO A 457 18.57 -22.03 42.23
N PRO A 458 17.63 -22.01 43.17
CA PRO A 458 16.72 -20.89 43.35
C PRO A 458 17.50 -19.64 43.78
N ALA A 459 17.19 -18.50 43.16
CA ALA A 459 17.64 -17.19 43.62
C ALA A 459 16.64 -16.61 44.62
N LEU A 460 17.16 -15.94 45.65
CA LEU A 460 16.40 -15.20 46.65
C LEU A 460 16.59 -13.70 46.44
N ALA A 461 15.53 -12.93 46.67
CA ALA A 461 15.53 -11.47 46.55
C ALA A 461 16.08 -10.96 45.19
N ALA A 462 15.81 -11.69 44.11
CA ALA A 462 16.18 -11.27 42.77
C ALA A 462 15.42 -9.98 42.41
N LYS A 463 16.15 -8.95 41.99
CA LYS A 463 15.62 -7.65 41.64
C LYS A 463 16.31 -7.12 40.39
N ALA A 464 15.51 -6.69 39.43
CA ALA A 464 16.00 -5.96 38.27
C ALA A 464 16.44 -4.54 38.66
N ILE A 465 17.60 -4.13 38.17
CA ILE A 465 18.18 -2.80 38.31
C ILE A 465 18.15 -2.12 36.95
N SER A 466 17.36 -1.06 36.86
CA SER A 466 17.12 -0.33 35.62
C SER A 466 18.42 0.04 34.88
N GLY A 467 18.55 -0.44 33.64
CA GLY A 467 19.69 -0.15 32.76
C GLY A 467 21.01 -0.79 33.15
N LYS A 468 21.03 -1.62 34.22
CA LYS A 468 22.26 -2.20 34.78
C LYS A 468 22.27 -3.72 34.76
N GLY A 469 21.15 -4.37 35.07
CA GLY A 469 21.07 -5.83 35.12
C GLY A 469 20.15 -6.36 36.21
N VAL A 470 20.46 -7.51 36.79
CA VAL A 470 19.71 -8.18 37.87
C VAL A 470 20.67 -8.49 39.02
N GLU A 471 20.24 -8.25 40.26
CA GLU A 471 20.95 -8.66 41.48
C GLU A 471 20.10 -9.58 42.33
N GLY A 472 20.74 -10.44 43.12
CA GLY A 472 20.05 -11.32 44.06
C GLY A 472 21.03 -12.15 44.88
N SER A 473 20.51 -13.12 45.64
CA SER A 473 21.33 -14.06 46.41
C SER A 473 21.10 -15.49 45.95
N VAL A 474 22.17 -16.22 45.64
CA VAL A 474 22.11 -17.61 45.21
C VAL A 474 22.97 -18.45 46.15
N GLY A 475 22.35 -19.37 46.89
CA GLY A 475 23.06 -20.17 47.90
C GLY A 475 23.72 -19.35 49.00
N GLY A 476 23.17 -18.18 49.34
CA GLY A 476 23.72 -17.25 50.34
C GLY A 476 24.81 -16.32 49.82
N VAL A 477 25.20 -16.42 48.55
CA VAL A 477 26.18 -15.52 47.91
C VAL A 477 25.43 -14.42 47.16
N ALA A 478 25.81 -13.16 47.40
CA ALA A 478 25.31 -12.04 46.60
C ALA A 478 25.87 -12.12 45.17
N VAL A 479 24.99 -12.12 44.17
CA VAL A 479 25.33 -12.21 42.76
C VAL A 479 24.71 -11.04 42.02
N PHE A 480 25.45 -10.49 41.06
CA PHE A 480 24.99 -9.47 40.13
C PHE A 480 25.30 -9.93 38.71
N LEU A 481 24.31 -9.82 37.82
CA LEU A 481 24.43 -10.10 36.40
C LEU A 481 24.01 -8.84 35.65
N GLY A 482 24.86 -8.29 34.79
CA GLY A 482 24.59 -7.01 34.16
C GLY A 482 25.60 -6.63 33.09
N SER A 483 25.49 -5.41 32.58
CA SER A 483 26.44 -4.87 31.59
C SER A 483 27.85 -4.74 32.20
N GLY A 484 28.88 -4.83 31.36
CA GLY A 484 30.28 -4.68 31.81
C GLY A 484 30.53 -3.34 32.51
N GLN A 485 29.88 -2.27 32.04
CA GLN A 485 29.93 -0.95 32.69
C GLN A 485 29.35 -0.99 34.11
N ALA A 486 28.17 -1.60 34.30
CA ALA A 486 27.53 -1.69 35.62
C ALA A 486 28.31 -2.61 36.58
N ALA A 487 28.96 -3.65 36.05
CA ALA A 487 29.82 -4.52 36.85
C ALA A 487 31.07 -3.77 37.35
N GLY A 488 31.69 -2.94 36.50
CA GLY A 488 32.87 -2.14 36.85
C GLY A 488 32.61 -1.05 37.90
N GLU A 489 31.37 -0.60 38.07
CA GLU A 489 30.98 0.31 39.17
C GLU A 489 30.92 -0.40 40.54
N ARG A 490 30.80 -1.73 40.55
CA ARG A 490 30.60 -2.54 41.75
C ARG A 490 31.83 -3.29 42.21
N ALA A 491 32.75 -3.59 41.30
CA ALA A 491 33.95 -4.36 41.58
C ALA A 491 35.14 -3.82 40.78
N ASP A 492 36.34 -3.86 41.38
CA ASP A 492 37.58 -3.58 40.68
C ASP A 492 37.87 -4.68 39.65
N MET A 493 37.74 -4.34 38.37
CA MET A 493 37.95 -5.25 37.25
C MET A 493 39.28 -4.97 36.55
N THR A 494 40.07 -6.03 36.34
CA THR A 494 41.29 -5.98 35.52
C THR A 494 40.95 -5.72 34.04
N GLN A 495 41.95 -5.31 33.25
CA GLN A 495 41.76 -5.03 31.82
C GLN A 495 41.30 -6.24 31.01
N ALA A 496 41.59 -7.46 31.45
CA ALA A 496 41.11 -8.69 30.82
C ALA A 496 39.67 -9.06 31.19
N GLN A 497 39.16 -8.50 32.30
CA GLN A 497 37.80 -8.75 32.79
C GLN A 497 36.78 -7.74 32.25
N ARG A 498 37.24 -6.53 31.86
CA ARG A 498 36.44 -5.52 31.17
C ARG A 498 36.31 -5.84 29.69
#